data_AF-A0A8C1YPN4-F1
#
_entry.id   AF-A0A8C1YPN4-F1
#
_cell.length_a   1.000
_cell.length_b   1.000
_cell.length_c   1.000
_cell.angle_alpha   90.00
_cell.angle_beta   90.00
_cell.angle_gamma   90.00
#
_symmetry.space_group_name_H-M   'P 1'
#
loop_
_entity.id
_entity.type
_entity.pdbx_description
1 polymer ?
#
loop_
_entity_poly.entity_id
_entity_poly.type
_entity_poly.pdbx_seq_one_letter_code
_entity_poly.pdbx_strand_id
1 'polypeptide(L)'
;MASKQPFADSDIADEAVRATCDDASICKRFATSKGYWTDLYVQYFVRQVGERKAPEINRGYYGRVKGMNLLIDAFLKKTQCDCQVVNLGAGLDTTFWRLKDENIMPKKFFEVDFPMIVARKIHNIKLPTLFLSECVLVYMTPEQSSKLVHWVADAFPTAMFINYEQVNMNDRFGEIMIENLQRRQCNLAGVDLCQSLDSQKERFLSAGWESANALDMMTVYNMLPQEDVARIECLEFLDEKELLQQLLQHYCICWAVKDKLNLGEASILPS
;
A
#
# COMPACT_ATOMS: atom_id res chain seq x y z
N MET A 1 14.61 25.38 -35.09
CA MET A 1 13.83 25.41 -33.84
C MET A 1 13.00 24.14 -33.81
N ALA A 2 13.37 23.19 -32.95
CA ALA A 2 12.59 21.96 -32.80
C ALA A 2 11.28 22.32 -32.09
N SER A 3 10.15 22.15 -32.79
CA SER A 3 8.82 22.28 -32.19
C SER A 3 8.67 21.22 -31.11
N LYS A 4 8.57 21.63 -29.84
CA LYS A 4 8.10 20.74 -28.77
C LYS A 4 6.71 20.23 -29.17
N GLN A 5 6.59 18.93 -29.42
CA GLN A 5 5.27 18.30 -29.51
C GLN A 5 4.55 18.56 -28.18
N PRO A 6 3.24 18.91 -28.21
CA PRO A 6 2.45 18.93 -26.99
C PRO A 6 2.43 17.52 -26.39
N PHE A 7 2.70 17.41 -25.09
CA PHE A 7 2.57 16.15 -24.36
C PHE A 7 1.12 15.65 -24.46
N ALA A 8 0.93 14.35 -24.69
CA ALA A 8 -0.39 13.75 -24.66
C ALA A 8 -0.93 13.75 -23.23
N ASP A 9 -2.26 13.84 -23.04
CA ASP A 9 -2.89 13.83 -21.71
C ASP A 9 -2.49 12.61 -20.86
N SER A 10 -2.16 11.48 -21.50
CA SER A 10 -1.63 10.28 -20.84
C SER A 10 -0.24 10.47 -20.23
N ASP A 11 0.65 11.22 -20.89
CA ASP A 11 2.03 11.41 -20.43
C ASP A 11 2.08 12.32 -19.19
N ILE A 12 1.18 13.29 -19.12
CA ILE A 12 1.01 14.20 -17.99
C ILE A 12 0.41 13.46 -16.79
N ALA A 13 -0.61 12.62 -17.01
CA ALA A 13 -1.18 11.79 -15.97
C ALA A 13 -0.14 10.82 -15.39
N ASP A 14 0.67 10.18 -16.24
CA ASP A 14 1.75 9.30 -15.80
C ASP A 14 2.85 10.04 -15.04
N GLU A 15 3.14 11.30 -15.38
CA GLU A 15 4.09 12.14 -14.64
C GLU A 15 3.59 12.49 -13.24
N ALA A 16 2.32 12.88 -13.13
CA ALA A 16 1.71 13.14 -11.83
C ALA A 16 1.65 11.87 -10.96
N VAL A 17 1.33 10.71 -11.54
CA VAL A 17 1.38 9.42 -10.84
C VAL A 17 2.81 9.11 -10.38
N ARG A 18 3.84 9.34 -11.20
CA ARG A 18 5.23 9.18 -10.79
C ARG A 18 5.61 10.09 -9.60
N ALA A 19 5.11 11.33 -9.58
CA ALA A 19 5.38 12.28 -8.49
C ALA A 19 4.80 11.82 -7.14
N THR A 20 3.78 10.95 -7.14
CA THR A 20 3.22 10.40 -5.89
C THR A 20 4.23 9.53 -5.12
N CYS A 21 5.21 8.95 -5.83
CA CYS A 21 6.33 8.23 -5.21
C CYS A 21 7.16 9.17 -4.33
N ASP A 22 7.49 10.36 -4.83
CA ASP A 22 8.25 11.36 -4.07
C ASP A 22 7.43 11.84 -2.86
N ASP A 23 6.14 12.14 -3.05
CA ASP A 23 5.25 12.56 -1.96
C ASP A 23 5.19 11.54 -0.83
N ALA A 24 4.98 10.26 -1.16
CA ALA A 24 4.94 9.17 -0.18
C ALA A 24 6.28 9.02 0.54
N SER A 25 7.38 9.07 -0.21
CA SER A 25 8.73 8.88 0.33
C SER A 25 9.15 10.03 1.24
N ILE A 26 8.77 11.27 0.91
CA ILE A 26 9.01 12.45 1.75
C ILE A 26 8.18 12.36 3.04
N CYS A 27 6.94 11.90 2.99
CA CYS A 27 6.12 11.72 4.19
C CYS A 27 6.68 10.60 5.09
N LYS A 28 7.08 9.45 4.52
CA LYS A 28 7.78 8.38 5.25
C LYS A 28 9.09 8.89 5.88
N ARG A 29 9.87 9.69 5.14
CA ARG A 29 11.13 10.29 5.64
C ARG A 29 10.87 11.30 6.77
N PHE A 30 9.85 12.13 6.65
CA PHE A 30 9.49 13.10 7.68
C PHE A 30 9.07 12.40 8.98
N ALA A 31 8.15 11.44 8.89
CA ALA A 31 7.66 10.71 10.07
C ALA A 31 8.76 9.90 10.77
N THR A 32 9.67 9.26 10.03
CA THR A 32 10.85 8.57 10.62
C THR A 32 11.79 9.54 11.32
N SER A 33 12.00 10.75 10.77
CA SER A 33 12.81 11.78 11.43
C SER A 33 12.22 12.27 12.76
N LYS A 34 10.90 12.13 12.93
CA LYS A 34 10.17 12.44 14.16
C LYS A 34 10.11 11.27 15.14
N GLY A 35 10.59 10.09 14.74
CA GLY A 35 10.61 8.89 15.58
C GLY A 35 9.31 8.08 15.56
N TYR A 36 8.43 8.26 14.56
CA TYR A 36 7.22 7.42 14.44
C TYR A 36 7.60 5.94 14.28
N TRP A 37 8.57 5.61 13.44
CA TRP A 37 9.22 4.30 13.39
C TRP A 37 10.69 4.44 13.01
N THR A 38 11.44 3.37 13.16
CA THR A 38 12.85 3.31 12.75
C THR A 38 12.95 2.80 11.33
N ASP A 39 13.57 3.60 10.47
CA ASP A 39 13.99 3.22 9.12
C ASP A 39 15.37 3.81 8.87
N LEU A 40 16.38 2.94 8.79
CA LEU A 40 17.78 3.33 8.61
C LEU A 40 18.11 3.64 7.14
N TYR A 41 17.21 3.33 6.21
CA TYR A 41 17.46 3.24 4.77
C TYR A 41 16.77 4.34 3.99
N VAL A 42 15.59 4.81 4.41
CA VAL A 42 14.82 5.85 3.70
C VAL A 42 15.63 7.13 3.43
N GLN A 43 16.60 7.43 4.30
CA GLN A 43 17.50 8.58 4.15
C GLN A 43 18.43 8.53 2.93
N TYR A 44 18.72 7.33 2.41
CA TYR A 44 19.55 7.17 1.22
C TYR A 44 18.78 7.47 -0.07
N PHE A 45 17.46 7.34 -0.02
CA PHE A 45 16.55 7.61 -1.14
C PHE A 45 16.00 9.04 -1.09
N VAL A 46 15.64 9.51 0.11
CA VAL A 46 15.14 10.86 0.35
C VAL A 46 16.10 11.61 1.28
N ARG A 47 17.00 12.37 0.67
CA ARG A 47 18.10 13.04 1.38
C ARG A 47 17.62 14.12 2.36
N GLN A 48 16.59 14.87 1.97
CA GLN A 48 16.04 15.95 2.79
C GLN A 48 14.78 15.49 3.50
N VAL A 49 14.62 15.89 4.76
CA VAL A 49 13.44 15.57 5.57
C VAL A 49 12.16 16.22 5.03
N GLY A 50 12.29 17.21 4.15
CA GLY A 50 11.16 17.93 3.54
C GLY A 50 10.51 18.93 4.50
N GLU A 51 9.41 19.54 4.05
CA GLU A 51 8.60 20.45 4.86
C GLU A 51 7.81 19.69 5.95
N ARG A 52 7.43 20.44 7.00
CA ARG A 52 6.63 19.89 8.10
C ARG A 52 5.32 19.29 7.58
N LYS A 53 5.06 18.04 7.96
CA LYS A 53 3.77 17.37 7.75
C LYS A 53 2.91 17.51 8.99
N ALA A 54 1.60 17.62 8.80
CA ALA A 54 0.66 17.71 9.91
C ALA A 54 0.64 16.40 10.73
N PRO A 55 0.42 16.43 12.05
CA PRO A 55 0.52 15.25 12.91
C PRO A 55 -0.38 14.09 12.48
N GLU A 56 -1.59 14.38 12.00
CA GLU A 56 -2.54 13.39 11.48
C GLU A 56 -2.02 12.67 10.24
N ILE A 57 -1.23 13.34 9.40
CA ILE A 57 -0.55 12.71 8.25
C ILE A 57 0.51 11.74 8.75
N ASN A 58 1.34 12.14 9.72
CA ASN A 58 2.39 11.27 10.26
C ASN A 58 1.81 10.05 10.98
N ARG A 59 0.75 10.23 11.77
CA ARG A 59 -0.02 9.14 12.40
C ARG A 59 -0.67 8.23 11.36
N GLY A 60 -1.19 8.79 10.27
CA GLY A 60 -1.70 8.03 9.12
C GLY A 60 -0.63 7.15 8.49
N TYR A 61 0.54 7.69 8.20
CA TYR A 61 1.67 6.92 7.67
C TYR A 61 2.18 5.86 8.66
N TYR A 62 2.16 6.14 9.96
CA TYR A 62 2.48 5.13 10.97
C TYR A 62 1.50 3.95 10.94
N GLY A 63 0.19 4.23 10.94
CA GLY A 63 -0.84 3.20 10.82
C GLY A 63 -0.69 2.38 9.53
N ARG A 64 -0.45 3.06 8.40
CA ARG A 64 -0.16 2.45 7.09
C ARG A 64 1.02 1.48 7.16
N VAL A 65 2.19 1.95 7.61
CA VAL A 65 3.41 1.12 7.69
C VAL A 65 3.25 -0.05 8.65
N LYS A 66 2.67 0.17 9.83
CA LYS A 66 2.44 -0.89 10.81
C LYS A 66 1.43 -1.93 10.31
N GLY A 67 0.33 -1.50 9.69
CA GLY A 67 -0.67 -2.39 9.10
C GLY A 67 -0.08 -3.29 8.01
N MET A 68 0.68 -2.71 7.08
CA MET A 68 1.40 -3.47 6.04
C MET A 68 2.38 -4.47 6.66
N ASN A 69 3.22 -4.03 7.61
CA ASN A 69 4.22 -4.89 8.24
C ASN A 69 3.58 -6.08 8.99
N LEU A 70 2.47 -5.86 9.71
CA LEU A 70 1.79 -6.94 10.43
C LEU A 70 1.37 -8.08 9.49
N LEU A 71 0.81 -7.75 8.32
CA LEU A 71 0.38 -8.76 7.35
C LEU A 71 1.58 -9.42 6.65
N ILE A 72 2.62 -8.64 6.29
CA ILE A 72 3.86 -9.17 5.70
C ILE A 72 4.51 -10.16 6.66
N ASP A 73 4.73 -9.77 7.91
CA ASP A 73 5.42 -10.57 8.91
C ASP A 73 4.62 -11.83 9.25
N ALA A 74 3.29 -11.74 9.29
CA ALA A 74 2.41 -12.88 9.50
C ALA A 74 2.46 -13.88 8.33
N PHE A 75 2.48 -13.43 7.09
CA PHE A 75 2.66 -14.29 5.91
C PHE A 75 4.05 -14.97 5.91
N LEU A 76 5.11 -14.21 6.17
CA LEU A 76 6.49 -14.75 6.28
C LEU A 76 6.58 -15.79 7.39
N LYS A 77 5.95 -15.55 8.54
CA LYS A 77 5.90 -16.50 9.65
C LYS A 77 5.15 -17.79 9.27
N LYS A 78 3.99 -17.68 8.62
CA LYS A 78 3.18 -18.83 8.18
C LYS A 78 3.91 -19.70 7.16
N THR A 79 4.63 -19.07 6.22
CA THR A 79 5.41 -19.76 5.19
C THR A 79 6.81 -20.16 5.65
N GLN A 80 7.20 -19.83 6.89
CA GLN A 80 8.56 -20.02 7.41
C GLN A 80 9.62 -19.41 6.49
N CYS A 81 9.30 -18.25 5.90
CA CYS A 81 10.10 -17.56 4.88
C CYS A 81 10.34 -18.37 3.59
N ASP A 82 9.73 -19.54 3.41
CA ASP A 82 9.74 -20.31 2.17
C ASP A 82 8.69 -19.78 1.19
N CYS A 83 8.85 -18.52 0.82
CA CYS A 83 7.92 -17.82 -0.05
C CYS A 83 8.64 -16.80 -0.94
N GLN A 84 7.85 -16.13 -1.75
CA GLN A 84 8.27 -14.96 -2.51
C GLN A 84 7.44 -13.75 -2.11
N VAL A 85 8.02 -12.57 -2.24
CA VAL A 85 7.30 -11.30 -2.10
C VAL A 85 7.46 -10.50 -3.39
N VAL A 86 6.36 -9.94 -3.88
CA VAL A 86 6.30 -9.09 -5.07
C VAL A 86 5.65 -7.76 -4.68
N ASN A 87 6.45 -6.70 -4.59
CA ASN A 87 5.97 -5.35 -4.33
C ASN A 87 5.68 -4.61 -5.64
N LEU A 88 4.41 -4.36 -5.93
CA LEU A 88 3.91 -3.71 -7.14
C LEU A 88 3.87 -2.20 -6.92
N GLY A 89 4.51 -1.42 -7.79
CA GLY A 89 4.65 0.03 -7.62
C GLY A 89 5.49 0.39 -6.39
N ALA A 90 6.59 -0.35 -6.18
CA ALA A 90 7.39 -0.28 -4.96
C ALA A 90 7.98 1.11 -4.68
N GLY A 91 8.21 1.94 -5.70
CA GLY A 91 8.78 3.27 -5.54
C GLY A 91 10.13 3.23 -4.82
N LEU A 92 10.25 3.96 -3.72
CA LEU A 92 11.45 4.01 -2.87
C LEU A 92 11.27 3.24 -1.54
N ASP A 93 10.47 2.18 -1.56
CA ASP A 93 10.20 1.36 -0.39
C ASP A 93 11.47 0.70 0.18
N THR A 94 11.51 0.52 1.50
CA THR A 94 12.68 0.05 2.24
C THR A 94 12.46 -1.32 2.91
N THR A 95 11.32 -1.97 2.64
CA THR A 95 10.92 -3.23 3.28
C THR A 95 11.97 -4.32 3.11
N PHE A 96 12.63 -4.41 1.94
CA PHE A 96 13.70 -5.39 1.72
C PHE A 96 14.79 -5.33 2.80
N TRP A 97 15.28 -4.12 3.11
CA TRP A 97 16.34 -3.95 4.10
C TRP A 97 15.84 -4.16 5.52
N ARG A 98 14.60 -3.76 5.84
CA ARG A 98 13.96 -4.09 7.13
C ARG A 98 13.95 -5.60 7.36
N LEU A 99 13.43 -6.37 6.40
CA LEU A 99 13.33 -7.83 6.50
C LEU A 99 14.71 -8.50 6.61
N LYS A 100 15.73 -7.92 5.97
CA LYS A 100 17.11 -8.37 6.07
C LYS A 100 17.69 -8.16 7.47
N ASP A 101 17.48 -6.99 8.06
CA ASP A 101 17.98 -6.67 9.41
C ASP A 101 17.28 -7.51 10.49
N GLU A 102 15.98 -7.78 10.30
CA GLU A 102 15.19 -8.64 11.20
C GLU A 102 15.41 -10.14 10.97
N ASN A 103 16.22 -10.52 9.97
CA ASN A 103 16.55 -11.90 9.62
C ASN A 103 15.32 -12.77 9.29
N ILE A 104 14.34 -12.20 8.59
CA ILE A 104 13.08 -12.85 8.16
C ILE A 104 12.90 -12.78 6.63
N MET A 105 14.00 -12.86 5.89
CA MET A 105 13.98 -12.71 4.43
C MET A 105 13.25 -13.86 3.73
N PRO A 106 12.33 -13.57 2.78
CA PRO A 106 11.78 -14.59 1.90
C PRO A 106 12.87 -15.17 0.99
N LYS A 107 12.61 -16.32 0.35
CA LYS A 107 13.54 -16.88 -0.66
C LYS A 107 13.85 -15.91 -1.79
N LYS A 108 12.85 -15.10 -2.21
CA LYS A 108 13.04 -14.02 -3.19
C LYS A 108 12.13 -12.83 -2.87
N PHE A 109 12.67 -11.63 -3.00
CA PHE A 109 11.94 -10.37 -2.93
C PHE A 109 12.05 -9.68 -4.29
N PHE A 110 10.92 -9.32 -4.87
CA PHE A 110 10.84 -8.67 -6.17
C PHE A 110 10.17 -7.33 -6.01
N GLU A 111 10.82 -6.28 -6.48
CA GLU A 111 10.20 -4.99 -6.68
C GLU A 111 9.86 -4.86 -8.16
N VAL A 112 8.59 -4.58 -8.41
CA VAL A 112 8.04 -4.31 -9.71
C VAL A 112 7.70 -2.84 -9.74
N ASP A 113 8.46 -2.12 -10.55
CA ASP A 113 8.08 -0.81 -11.05
C ASP A 113 7.83 -0.93 -12.57
N PHE A 114 7.66 0.18 -13.29
CA PHE A 114 7.25 0.26 -14.69
C PHE A 114 7.66 -0.92 -15.63
N PRO A 115 6.84 -1.23 -16.66
CA PRO A 115 6.57 -2.57 -17.24
C PRO A 115 7.73 -3.47 -17.67
N MET A 116 8.96 -2.97 -17.77
CA MET A 116 10.03 -3.67 -18.49
C MET A 116 10.64 -4.88 -17.73
N ILE A 117 10.33 -5.07 -16.44
CA ILE A 117 11.00 -6.07 -15.58
C ILE A 117 10.13 -7.29 -15.21
N VAL A 118 8.79 -7.18 -15.30
CA VAL A 118 7.85 -8.17 -14.73
C VAL A 118 7.74 -9.45 -15.57
N ALA A 119 7.57 -9.31 -16.89
CA ALA A 119 7.25 -10.43 -17.79
C ALA A 119 8.32 -11.53 -17.84
N ARG A 120 9.59 -11.20 -17.55
CA ARG A 120 10.71 -12.15 -17.62
C ARG A 120 10.89 -13.00 -16.36
N LYS A 121 10.33 -12.59 -15.21
CA LYS A 121 10.55 -13.28 -13.92
C LYS A 121 9.45 -14.29 -13.56
N ILE A 122 8.24 -14.10 -14.08
CA ILE A 122 7.01 -14.84 -13.70
C ILE A 122 7.09 -16.36 -13.98
N HIS A 123 7.70 -16.77 -15.09
CA HIS A 123 7.77 -18.19 -15.49
C HIS A 123 8.55 -19.09 -14.51
N ASN A 124 9.22 -18.50 -13.52
CA ASN A 124 10.02 -19.21 -12.51
C ASN A 124 9.43 -19.17 -11.09
N ILE A 125 8.18 -18.72 -10.94
CA ILE A 125 7.53 -18.61 -9.63
C ILE A 125 6.69 -19.87 -9.37
N LYS A 126 7.13 -20.68 -8.39
CA LYS A 126 6.47 -21.93 -7.96
C LYS A 126 6.20 -21.99 -6.46
N LEU A 127 6.48 -20.90 -5.74
CA LEU A 127 6.39 -20.82 -4.28
C LEU A 127 5.13 -20.04 -3.87
N PRO A 128 4.66 -20.19 -2.63
CA PRO A 128 3.70 -19.24 -2.04
C PRO A 128 4.19 -17.81 -2.26
N THR A 129 3.32 -16.94 -2.77
CA THR A 129 3.73 -15.60 -3.19
C THR A 129 2.84 -14.53 -2.57
N LEU A 130 3.46 -13.60 -1.86
CA LEU A 130 2.81 -12.40 -1.33
C LEU A 130 2.93 -11.26 -2.34
N PHE A 131 1.80 -10.67 -2.74
CA PHE A 131 1.75 -9.46 -3.54
C PHE A 131 1.42 -8.26 -2.67
N LEU A 132 2.16 -7.16 -2.84
CA LEU A 132 1.92 -5.90 -2.16
C LEU A 132 1.52 -4.85 -3.18
N SER A 133 0.49 -4.08 -2.87
CA SER A 133 0.11 -2.85 -3.56
C SER A 133 -0.18 -1.79 -2.51
N GLU A 134 0.64 -0.74 -2.43
CA GLU A 134 0.58 0.28 -1.39
C GLU A 134 0.32 1.66 -2.02
N CYS A 135 -0.95 2.03 -2.17
CA CYS A 135 -1.44 3.15 -2.99
C CYS A 135 -1.05 3.03 -4.46
N VAL A 136 -1.40 1.93 -5.13
CA VAL A 136 -1.00 1.70 -6.54
C VAL A 136 -2.19 1.46 -7.45
N LEU A 137 -3.07 0.50 -7.10
CA LEU A 137 -4.17 0.13 -8.00
C LEU A 137 -5.16 1.27 -8.28
N VAL A 138 -5.31 2.23 -7.35
CA VAL A 138 -6.16 3.42 -7.51
C VAL A 138 -5.73 4.35 -8.66
N TYR A 139 -4.47 4.30 -9.09
CA TYR A 139 -3.99 5.08 -10.23
C TYR A 139 -4.25 4.40 -11.58
N MET A 140 -4.66 3.13 -11.57
CA MET A 140 -5.04 2.38 -12.77
C MET A 140 -6.54 2.46 -12.97
N THR A 141 -7.01 2.31 -14.22
CA THR A 141 -8.46 2.20 -14.45
C THR A 141 -9.00 0.93 -13.76
N PRO A 142 -10.33 0.88 -13.47
CA PRO A 142 -10.94 -0.33 -12.90
C PRO A 142 -10.67 -1.57 -13.75
N GLU A 143 -10.67 -1.44 -15.07
CA GLU A 143 -10.38 -2.54 -16.00
C GLU A 143 -8.93 -3.03 -15.86
N GLN A 144 -7.95 -2.13 -15.89
CA GLN A 144 -6.52 -2.48 -15.83
C GLN A 144 -6.17 -3.16 -14.51
N SER A 145 -6.64 -2.59 -13.40
CA SER A 145 -6.39 -3.15 -12.07
C SER A 145 -7.11 -4.48 -11.85
N SER A 146 -8.34 -4.63 -12.34
CA SER A 146 -9.07 -5.92 -12.27
C SER A 146 -8.37 -7.01 -13.08
N LYS A 147 -7.86 -6.68 -14.28
CA LYS A 147 -7.03 -7.62 -15.07
C LYS A 147 -5.78 -8.05 -14.33
N LEU A 148 -5.10 -7.14 -13.65
CA LEU A 148 -3.92 -7.46 -12.85
C LEU A 148 -4.27 -8.39 -11.69
N VAL A 149 -5.28 -8.06 -10.90
CA VAL A 149 -5.73 -8.86 -9.74
C VAL A 149 -6.19 -10.26 -10.17
N HIS A 150 -6.93 -10.35 -11.28
CA HIS A 150 -7.38 -11.62 -11.85
C HIS A 150 -6.21 -12.45 -12.37
N TRP A 151 -5.29 -11.83 -13.10
CA TRP A 151 -4.08 -12.50 -13.59
C TRP A 151 -3.24 -13.08 -12.44
N VAL A 152 -3.11 -12.36 -11.32
CA VAL A 152 -2.44 -12.90 -10.12
C VAL A 152 -3.19 -14.12 -9.58
N ALA A 153 -4.51 -14.03 -9.41
CA ALA A 153 -5.29 -15.17 -8.92
C ALA A 153 -5.12 -16.42 -9.81
N ASP A 154 -5.09 -16.25 -11.13
CA ASP A 154 -4.94 -17.35 -12.08
C ASP A 154 -3.52 -17.93 -12.10
N ALA A 155 -2.51 -17.08 -12.05
CA ALA A 155 -1.10 -17.49 -12.17
C ALA A 155 -0.54 -18.13 -10.89
N PHE A 156 -1.07 -17.78 -9.71
CA PHE A 156 -0.52 -18.20 -8.42
C PHE A 156 -1.54 -19.00 -7.59
N PRO A 157 -1.42 -20.34 -7.54
CA PRO A 157 -2.37 -21.19 -6.81
C PRO A 157 -2.31 -21.04 -5.29
N THR A 158 -1.20 -20.54 -4.75
CA THR A 158 -1.03 -20.22 -3.33
C THR A 158 -0.44 -18.82 -3.24
N ALA A 159 -1.28 -17.87 -2.88
CA ALA A 159 -0.92 -16.47 -2.84
C ALA A 159 -1.77 -15.69 -1.84
N MET A 160 -1.18 -14.61 -1.35
CA MET A 160 -1.85 -13.54 -0.62
C MET A 160 -1.61 -12.23 -1.37
N PHE A 161 -2.61 -11.36 -1.42
CA PHE A 161 -2.48 -10.00 -1.96
C PHE A 161 -2.88 -9.01 -0.88
N ILE A 162 -1.99 -8.06 -0.57
CA ILE A 162 -2.28 -6.95 0.33
C ILE A 162 -2.43 -5.69 -0.52
N ASN A 163 -3.57 -5.01 -0.38
CA ASN A 163 -3.84 -3.73 -1.01
C ASN A 163 -4.16 -2.67 0.05
N TYR A 164 -3.34 -1.62 0.10
CA TYR A 164 -3.63 -0.41 0.86
C TYR A 164 -4.00 0.70 -0.13
N GLU A 165 -5.19 1.27 -0.03
CA GLU A 165 -5.61 2.43 -0.83
C GLU A 165 -6.81 3.14 -0.19
N GLN A 166 -7.42 4.08 -0.91
CA GLN A 166 -8.60 4.80 -0.44
C GLN A 166 -9.85 3.91 -0.31
N VAL A 167 -10.77 4.34 0.56
CA VAL A 167 -12.10 3.74 0.73
C VAL A 167 -13.10 4.84 1.12
N ASN A 168 -14.41 4.55 1.03
CA ASN A 168 -15.48 5.48 1.39
C ASN A 168 -15.44 6.80 0.59
N MET A 169 -15.01 6.72 -0.67
CA MET A 169 -14.78 7.91 -1.52
C MET A 169 -16.06 8.55 -2.08
N ASN A 170 -17.24 8.09 -1.66
CA ASN A 170 -18.54 8.55 -2.14
C ASN A 170 -19.22 9.58 -1.23
N ASP A 171 -18.57 9.98 -0.14
CA ASP A 171 -19.06 11.03 0.76
C ASP A 171 -18.43 12.39 0.48
N ARG A 172 -18.81 13.41 1.26
CA ARG A 172 -18.33 14.78 1.08
C ARG A 172 -16.81 14.91 1.30
N PHE A 173 -16.22 14.14 2.21
CA PHE A 173 -14.79 14.17 2.45
C PHE A 173 -14.05 13.51 1.29
N GLY A 174 -14.55 12.36 0.79
CA GLY A 174 -14.07 11.71 -0.42
C GLY A 174 -14.06 12.64 -1.64
N GLU A 175 -15.15 13.37 -1.89
CA GLU A 175 -15.23 14.40 -2.95
C GLU A 175 -14.13 15.46 -2.82
N ILE A 176 -13.96 16.02 -1.62
CA ILE A 176 -12.93 17.04 -1.35
C ILE A 176 -11.52 16.47 -1.57
N MET A 177 -11.30 15.22 -1.17
CA MET A 177 -10.02 14.52 -1.36
C MET A 177 -9.71 14.33 -2.85
N ILE A 178 -10.68 13.93 -3.67
CA ILE A 178 -10.54 13.80 -5.11
C ILE A 178 -10.21 15.16 -5.73
N GLU A 179 -10.97 16.20 -5.41
CA GLU A 179 -10.73 17.56 -5.90
C GLU A 179 -9.32 18.06 -5.56
N ASN A 180 -8.85 17.80 -4.33
CA ASN A 180 -7.52 18.21 -3.88
C ASN A 180 -6.40 17.50 -4.64
N LEU A 181 -6.57 16.22 -4.98
CA LEU A 181 -5.59 15.46 -5.78
C LEU A 181 -5.61 15.89 -7.24
N GLN A 182 -6.80 16.13 -7.82
CA GLN A 182 -6.94 16.65 -9.17
C GLN A 182 -6.29 18.03 -9.35
N ARG A 183 -6.37 18.92 -8.34
CA ARG A 183 -5.65 20.21 -8.35
C ARG A 183 -4.12 20.05 -8.43
N ARG A 184 -3.60 18.90 -8.01
CA ARG A 184 -2.18 18.51 -8.13
C ARG A 184 -1.90 17.67 -9.38
N GLN A 185 -2.84 17.64 -10.33
CA GLN A 185 -2.79 16.86 -11.56
C GLN A 185 -2.76 15.33 -11.33
N CYS A 186 -3.03 14.88 -10.10
CA CYS A 186 -3.06 13.47 -9.74
C CYS A 186 -4.49 12.94 -9.86
N ASN A 187 -4.81 12.28 -10.97
CA ASN A 187 -6.11 11.66 -11.16
C ASN A 187 -6.17 10.25 -10.55
N LEU A 188 -7.23 9.95 -9.82
CA LEU A 188 -7.50 8.63 -9.26
C LEU A 188 -8.36 7.83 -10.24
N ALA A 189 -7.74 7.25 -11.27
CA ALA A 189 -8.46 6.55 -12.33
C ALA A 189 -9.33 5.37 -11.82
N GLY A 190 -8.98 4.77 -10.70
CA GLY A 190 -9.67 3.63 -10.08
C GLY A 190 -10.60 3.99 -8.91
N VAL A 191 -10.90 5.28 -8.69
CA VAL A 191 -11.67 5.73 -7.51
C VAL A 191 -13.07 5.11 -7.43
N ASP A 192 -13.67 4.74 -8.56
CA ASP A 192 -14.97 4.06 -8.63
C ASP A 192 -15.00 2.72 -7.88
N LEU A 193 -13.84 2.09 -7.65
CA LEU A 193 -13.73 0.85 -6.86
C LEU A 193 -13.54 1.11 -5.35
N CYS A 194 -13.31 2.36 -4.95
CA CYS A 194 -13.00 2.78 -3.57
C CYS A 194 -14.26 3.22 -2.80
N GLN A 195 -15.43 2.66 -3.11
CA GLN A 195 -16.71 3.08 -2.53
C GLN A 195 -16.91 2.63 -1.08
N SER A 196 -16.48 1.40 -0.75
CA SER A 196 -16.64 0.83 0.59
C SER A 196 -15.67 -0.33 0.82
N LEU A 197 -15.57 -0.80 2.07
CA LEU A 197 -14.82 -2.02 2.37
C LEU A 197 -15.39 -3.24 1.62
N ASP A 198 -16.70 -3.26 1.37
CA ASP A 198 -17.33 -4.33 0.59
C ASP A 198 -16.95 -4.27 -0.88
N SER A 199 -16.88 -3.08 -1.50
CA SER A 199 -16.41 -2.96 -2.88
C SER A 199 -14.94 -3.38 -3.02
N GLN A 200 -14.12 -3.07 -2.01
CA GLN A 200 -12.73 -3.49 -1.97
C GLN A 200 -12.59 -5.03 -1.87
N LYS A 201 -13.39 -5.70 -1.04
CA LYS A 201 -13.39 -7.18 -0.96
C LYS A 201 -13.93 -7.82 -2.25
N GLU A 202 -15.04 -7.31 -2.77
CA GLU A 202 -15.70 -7.86 -3.96
C GLU A 202 -14.78 -7.82 -5.18
N ARG A 203 -13.97 -6.77 -5.32
CA ARG A 203 -12.94 -6.67 -6.37
C ARG A 203 -12.01 -7.88 -6.42
N PHE A 204 -11.62 -8.42 -5.27
CA PHE A 204 -10.78 -9.61 -5.19
C PHE A 204 -11.59 -10.90 -5.37
N LEU A 205 -12.75 -11.02 -4.71
CA LEU A 205 -13.59 -12.21 -4.80
C LEU A 205 -14.05 -12.47 -6.25
N SER A 206 -14.53 -11.44 -6.93
CA SER A 206 -14.92 -11.50 -8.35
C SER A 206 -13.73 -11.80 -9.29
N ALA A 207 -12.49 -11.59 -8.85
CA ALA A 207 -11.29 -11.85 -9.64
C ALA A 207 -10.72 -13.27 -9.44
N GLY A 208 -11.35 -14.12 -8.64
CA GLY A 208 -10.95 -15.53 -8.43
C GLY A 208 -10.14 -15.80 -7.18
N TRP A 209 -10.16 -14.87 -6.21
CA TRP A 209 -9.62 -15.08 -4.87
C TRP A 209 -10.63 -15.82 -3.98
N GLU A 210 -10.14 -16.71 -3.10
CA GLU A 210 -11.00 -17.58 -2.29
C GLU A 210 -11.60 -16.87 -1.08
N SER A 211 -10.86 -15.91 -0.52
CA SER A 211 -11.34 -15.05 0.56
C SER A 211 -10.74 -13.66 0.45
N ALA A 212 -11.46 -12.65 0.96
CA ALA A 212 -11.00 -11.28 1.04
C ALA A 212 -11.54 -10.63 2.32
N ASN A 213 -10.68 -9.90 3.01
CA ASN A 213 -11.00 -9.14 4.21
C ASN A 213 -10.49 -7.71 4.04
N ALA A 214 -11.15 -6.75 4.68
CA ALA A 214 -10.72 -5.35 4.63
C ALA A 214 -11.07 -4.64 5.94
N LEU A 215 -10.19 -3.75 6.37
CA LEU A 215 -10.37 -2.86 7.52
C LEU A 215 -10.06 -1.44 7.09
N ASP A 216 -10.86 -0.47 7.55
CA ASP A 216 -10.47 0.93 7.46
C ASP A 216 -9.29 1.21 8.40
N MET A 217 -8.51 2.24 8.11
CA MET A 217 -7.28 2.51 8.87
C MET A 217 -7.55 3.04 10.28
N MET A 218 -8.76 3.50 10.59
CA MET A 218 -9.11 3.87 11.97
C MET A 218 -9.27 2.62 12.81
N THR A 219 -9.91 1.58 12.25
CA THR A 219 -9.98 0.25 12.86
C THR A 219 -8.57 -0.32 13.08
N VAL A 220 -7.69 -0.25 12.07
CA VAL A 220 -6.28 -0.69 12.20
C VAL A 220 -5.56 0.09 13.30
N TYR A 221 -5.69 1.42 13.32
CA TYR A 221 -5.04 2.28 14.32
C TYR A 221 -5.46 1.90 15.74
N ASN A 222 -6.75 1.59 15.96
CA ASN A 222 -7.27 1.16 17.25
C ASN A 222 -6.80 -0.24 17.68
N MET A 223 -6.41 -1.08 16.72
CA MET A 223 -5.86 -2.42 16.98
C MET A 223 -4.36 -2.42 17.29
N LEU A 224 -3.66 -1.29 17.10
CA LEU A 224 -2.24 -1.20 17.43
C LEU A 224 -2.00 -1.38 18.94
N PRO A 225 -0.81 -1.89 19.35
CA PRO A 225 -0.45 -1.97 20.76
C PRO A 225 -0.56 -0.59 21.41
N GLN A 226 -1.25 -0.52 22.56
CA GLN A 226 -1.54 0.77 23.21
C GLN A 226 -0.29 1.50 23.68
N GLU A 227 0.79 0.77 23.97
CA GLU A 227 2.12 1.35 24.24
C GLU A 227 2.70 2.06 23.01
N ASP A 228 2.51 1.49 21.81
CA ASP A 228 2.95 2.07 20.55
C ASP A 228 2.15 3.32 20.23
N VAL A 229 0.82 3.27 20.43
CA VAL A 229 -0.08 4.44 20.27
C VAL A 229 0.34 5.56 21.24
N ALA A 230 0.42 5.29 22.53
CA ALA A 230 0.81 6.28 23.54
C ALA A 230 2.18 6.91 23.20
N ARG A 231 3.15 6.12 22.75
CA ARG A 231 4.46 6.60 22.33
C ARG A 231 4.37 7.57 21.16
N ILE A 232 3.63 7.25 20.10
CA ILE A 232 3.52 8.15 18.93
C ILE A 232 2.68 9.40 19.23
N GLU A 233 1.68 9.30 20.12
CA GLU A 233 0.88 10.45 20.50
C GLU A 233 1.67 11.49 21.32
N CYS A 234 2.73 11.06 22.00
CA CYS A 234 3.65 11.95 22.69
C CYS A 234 4.65 12.66 21.76
N LEU A 235 4.82 12.23 20.51
CA LEU A 235 5.78 12.84 19.57
C LEU A 235 5.31 14.23 19.12
N GLU A 236 4.00 14.35 18.85
CA GLU A 236 3.39 15.57 18.33
C GLU A 236 1.98 15.75 18.92
N PHE A 237 1.70 16.98 19.35
CA PHE A 237 0.36 17.40 19.76
C PHE A 237 -0.58 17.39 18.55
N LEU A 238 -1.76 16.80 18.73
CA LEU A 238 -2.87 16.80 17.76
C LEU A 238 -4.09 17.37 18.47
N ASP A 239 -4.55 18.53 18.01
CA ASP A 239 -5.76 19.20 18.48
C ASP A 239 -7.02 18.63 17.81
N GLU A 240 -6.99 18.45 16.49
CA GLU A 240 -8.12 18.00 15.68
C GLU A 240 -8.13 16.48 15.50
N LYS A 241 -8.61 15.75 16.51
CA LYS A 241 -8.73 14.28 16.44
C LYS A 241 -9.74 13.82 15.40
N GLU A 242 -10.76 14.63 15.14
CA GLU A 242 -11.80 14.39 14.15
C GLU A 242 -11.20 14.33 12.74
N LEU A 243 -10.20 15.17 12.43
CA LEU A 243 -9.53 15.18 11.13
C LEU A 243 -8.72 13.88 10.93
N LEU A 244 -8.01 13.42 11.95
CA LEU A 244 -7.33 12.11 11.90
C LEU A 244 -8.33 10.99 11.67
N GLN A 245 -9.45 10.99 12.40
CA GLN A 245 -10.49 9.96 12.24
C GLN A 245 -11.06 9.97 10.82
N GLN A 246 -11.43 11.14 10.29
CA GLN A 246 -11.92 11.28 8.91
C GLN A 246 -10.89 10.77 7.91
N LEU A 247 -9.63 11.18 8.05
CA LEU A 247 -8.55 10.73 7.17
C LEU A 247 -8.41 9.20 7.21
N LEU A 248 -8.35 8.60 8.40
CA LEU A 248 -8.15 7.16 8.56
C LEU A 248 -9.35 6.33 8.12
N GLN A 249 -10.57 6.86 8.22
CA GLN A 249 -11.78 6.21 7.69
C GLN A 249 -11.87 6.24 6.16
N HIS A 250 -11.02 7.01 5.49
CA HIS A 250 -10.95 7.11 4.02
C HIS A 250 -9.77 6.35 3.40
N TYR A 251 -9.06 5.55 4.20
CA TYR A 251 -8.10 4.57 3.72
C TYR A 251 -8.45 3.20 4.29
N CYS A 252 -8.14 2.15 3.55
CA CYS A 252 -8.28 0.78 4.03
C CYS A 252 -7.03 -0.04 3.74
N ILE A 253 -6.87 -1.11 4.51
CA ILE A 253 -6.04 -2.25 4.15
C ILE A 253 -6.96 -3.44 3.85
N CYS A 254 -6.83 -3.98 2.64
CA CYS A 254 -7.54 -5.17 2.17
C CYS A 254 -6.51 -6.28 1.96
N TRP A 255 -6.85 -7.51 2.34
CA TRP A 255 -6.06 -8.67 1.97
C TRP A 255 -6.93 -9.79 1.45
N ALA A 256 -6.49 -10.37 0.34
CA ALA A 256 -7.12 -11.51 -0.30
C ALA A 256 -6.19 -12.71 -0.30
N VAL A 257 -6.78 -13.90 -0.22
CA VAL A 257 -6.06 -15.16 -0.10
C VAL A 257 -6.63 -16.19 -1.09
N LYS A 258 -5.71 -16.95 -1.69
CA LYS A 258 -5.99 -18.17 -2.44
C LYS A 258 -4.97 -19.21 -1.97
N ASP A 259 -5.41 -20.28 -1.32
CA ASP A 259 -4.52 -21.14 -0.53
C ASP A 259 -4.67 -22.62 -0.90
N LYS A 260 -4.22 -22.97 -2.12
CA LYS A 260 -4.22 -24.39 -2.56
C LYS A 260 -3.37 -25.31 -1.68
N LEU A 261 -2.39 -24.78 -0.94
CA LEU A 261 -1.52 -25.57 -0.07
C LEU A 261 -2.08 -25.74 1.35
N ASN A 262 -3.21 -25.10 1.67
CA ASN A 262 -3.85 -25.10 2.99
C ASN A 262 -2.89 -24.69 4.12
N LEU A 263 -2.10 -23.64 3.89
CA LEU A 263 -1.20 -23.03 4.87
C LEU A 263 -1.95 -22.30 6.00
N GLY A 264 -3.27 -22.13 5.85
CA GLY A 264 -4.13 -21.45 6.81
C GLY A 264 -4.05 -19.94 6.69
N GLU A 265 -3.81 -19.45 5.47
CA GLU A 265 -3.61 -18.02 5.16
C GLU A 265 -4.88 -17.17 5.39
N ALA A 266 -6.08 -17.78 5.44
CA ALA A 266 -7.31 -17.06 5.78
C ALA A 266 -7.36 -16.53 7.24
N SER A 267 -6.45 -17.00 8.12
CA SER A 267 -6.40 -16.67 9.56
C SER A 267 -5.21 -15.78 9.96
N ILE A 268 -4.73 -14.92 9.05
CA ILE A 268 -3.48 -14.17 9.20
C ILE A 268 -3.54 -13.07 10.26
N LEU A 269 -4.70 -12.46 10.52
CA LEU A 269 -4.87 -11.53 11.63
C LEU A 269 -5.45 -12.27 12.85
N PRO A 270 -4.96 -11.99 14.08
CA PRO A 270 -5.62 -12.46 15.29
C PRO A 270 -7.03 -11.86 15.36
N SER A 271 -8.01 -12.70 15.68
CA SER A 271 -9.38 -12.30 16.05
C SER A 271 -9.40 -11.38 17.26
#